data_AF-A0A530GZH0-F1
#
_entry.id   AF-A0A530GZH0-F1
#
_cell.length_a   1.000
_cell.length_b   1.000
_cell.length_c   1.000
_cell.angle_alpha   90.00
_cell.angle_beta   90.00
_cell.angle_gamma   90.00
#
_symmetry.space_group_name_H-M   'P 1'
#
loop_
_entity.id
_entity.type
_entity.pdbx_description
1 polymer ?
#
loop_
_entity_poly.entity_id
_entity_poly.type
_entity_poly.pdbx_seq_one_letter_code
_entity_poly.pdbx_strand_id
1 'polypeptide(L)'
;MIETADAEPEYDDTAIRFLEALWGEGYLSPGGPEEVDRVIEGLSLKGKTIVDIGCGAGGITLHLVAKHGAARATGFDVEKPVIQAARRG
;
A
#
# COMPACT_ATOMS: atom_id res chain seq x y z
N MET A 1 -17.41 10.89 -13.87
CA MET A 1 -17.14 9.97 -15.01
C MET A 1 -16.84 8.64 -14.35
N ILE A 2 -17.59 7.58 -14.64
CA ILE A 2 -17.31 6.26 -14.05
C ILE A 2 -16.25 5.63 -14.95
N GLU A 3 -15.03 5.49 -14.46
CA GLU A 3 -14.02 4.69 -15.14
C GLU A 3 -14.50 3.24 -15.16
N THR A 4 -14.46 2.65 -16.35
CA THR A 4 -14.88 1.27 -16.59
C THR A 4 -13.71 0.35 -16.31
N ALA A 5 -13.99 -0.91 -15.97
CA ALA A 5 -12.98 -1.93 -15.66
C ALA A 5 -11.96 -2.21 -16.78
N ASP A 6 -12.14 -1.62 -17.96
CA ASP A 6 -11.28 -1.74 -19.14
C ASP A 6 -10.44 -0.47 -19.42
N ALA A 7 -10.41 0.50 -18.51
CA ALA A 7 -9.51 1.65 -18.61
C ALA A 7 -8.03 1.20 -18.54
N GLU A 8 -7.14 1.92 -19.23
CA GLU A 8 -5.71 1.68 -19.08
C GLU A 8 -5.30 1.94 -17.63
N PRO A 9 -4.43 1.09 -17.04
CA PRO A 9 -4.01 1.28 -15.66
C PRO A 9 -3.29 2.62 -15.50
N GLU A 10 -3.68 3.41 -14.51
CA GLU A 10 -2.94 4.61 -14.14
C GLU A 10 -1.59 4.22 -13.52
N TYR A 11 -1.57 3.11 -12.79
CA TYR A 11 -0.39 2.57 -12.11
C TYR A 11 0.13 1.30 -12.79
N ASP A 12 0.75 1.48 -13.95
CA ASP A 12 1.50 0.42 -14.62
C ASP A 12 2.84 0.10 -13.93
N ASP A 13 3.55 -0.91 -14.45
CA ASP A 13 4.83 -1.36 -13.87
C ASP A 13 5.96 -0.31 -13.99
N THR A 14 5.80 0.70 -14.86
CA THR A 14 6.73 1.83 -14.98
C THR A 14 6.45 2.85 -13.88
N ALA A 15 5.19 3.22 -13.68
CA ALA A 15 4.75 4.13 -12.63
C ALA A 15 5.08 3.56 -11.23
N ILE A 16 4.82 2.27 -11.01
CA ILE A 16 5.16 1.57 -9.76
C ILE A 16 6.66 1.72 -9.47
N ARG A 17 7.53 1.33 -10.41
CA ARG A 17 8.98 1.40 -10.22
C ARG A 17 9.49 2.82 -10.01
N PHE A 18 8.91 3.79 -10.71
CA PHE A 18 9.26 5.19 -10.54
C PHE A 18 8.92 5.68 -9.12
N LEU A 19 7.73 5.36 -8.61
CA LEU A 19 7.30 5.78 -7.28
C LEU A 19 8.05 5.06 -6.17
N GLU A 20 8.31 3.76 -6.32
CA GLU A 20 9.13 3.00 -5.36
C GLU A 20 10.57 3.55 -5.28
N ALA A 21 11.12 4.02 -6.40
CA ALA A 21 12.44 4.68 -6.40
C ALA A 21 12.45 6.01 -5.63
N LEU A 22 11.31 6.69 -5.50
CA LEU A 22 11.17 7.94 -4.75
C LEU A 22 10.83 7.71 -3.27
N TRP A 23 9.94 6.76 -2.98
CA TRP A 23 9.28 6.62 -1.69
C TRP A 23 9.61 5.32 -0.94
N GLY A 24 10.29 4.38 -1.60
CA GLY A 24 10.66 3.08 -1.06
C GLY A 24 9.83 1.94 -1.63
N GLU A 25 10.35 0.73 -1.52
CA GLU A 25 9.71 -0.51 -1.99
C GLU A 25 8.30 -0.68 -1.41
N GLY A 26 7.32 -0.90 -2.28
CA GLY A 26 5.91 -1.03 -1.90
C GLY A 26 5.17 0.28 -1.65
N TYR A 27 5.83 1.44 -1.72
CA TYR A 27 5.23 2.76 -1.45
C TYR A 27 4.96 3.53 -2.75
N LEU A 28 3.67 3.74 -3.05
CA LEU A 28 3.23 4.48 -4.23
C LEU A 28 2.75 5.91 -3.91
N SER A 29 2.90 6.33 -2.66
CA SER A 29 2.51 7.66 -2.17
C SER A 29 3.65 8.33 -1.40
N PRO A 30 3.67 9.68 -1.35
CA PRO A 30 4.74 10.43 -0.70
C PRO A 30 4.97 10.07 0.77
N GLY A 31 6.25 10.07 1.15
CA GLY A 31 6.67 10.03 2.56
C GLY A 31 7.08 8.66 3.11
N GLY A 32 6.82 7.57 2.38
CA GLY A 32 7.38 6.25 2.70
C GLY A 32 6.96 5.70 4.08
N PRO A 33 7.75 4.79 4.69
CA PRO A 33 7.43 4.16 5.96
C PRO A 33 7.34 5.16 7.13
N GLU A 34 8.14 6.23 7.12
CA GLU A 34 8.15 7.24 8.17
C GLU A 34 6.83 8.03 8.20
N GLU A 35 6.24 8.32 7.03
CA GLU A 35 4.94 8.97 6.96
C GLU A 35 3.83 8.07 7.53
N VAL A 36 3.88 6.76 7.24
CA VAL A 36 2.94 5.80 7.84
C VAL A 36 3.04 5.85 9.36
N ASP A 37 4.26 5.79 9.92
CA ASP A 37 4.48 5.85 11.37
C ASP A 37 3.89 7.11 11.99
N ARG A 38 4.07 8.26 11.33
CA ARG A 38 3.54 9.55 11.77
C ARG A 38 2.01 9.59 11.74
N VAL A 39 1.39 9.08 10.68
CA VAL A 39 -0.07 9.13 10.52
C VAL A 39 -0.80 8.33 11.60
N ILE A 40 -0.23 7.20 12.03
CA ILE A 40 -0.84 6.34 13.06
C ILE A 40 -0.26 6.58 14.46
N GLU A 41 0.51 7.66 14.65
CA GLU A 41 1.10 7.99 15.94
C GLU A 41 0.03 8.05 17.05
N GLY A 42 0.31 7.40 18.18
CA GLY A 42 -0.61 7.30 19.32
C GLY A 42 -1.67 6.19 19.20
N LEU A 43 -1.75 5.49 18.05
CA LEU A 43 -2.63 4.33 17.89
C LEU A 43 -1.87 3.03 18.14
N SER A 44 -2.32 2.23 19.12
CA SER A 44 -1.82 0.86 19.26
C SER A 44 -2.56 -0.06 18.29
N LEU A 45 -1.86 -0.61 17.30
CA LEU A 45 -2.42 -1.60 16.37
C LEU A 45 -2.27 -3.05 16.85
N LYS A 46 -1.61 -3.26 18.00
CA LYS A 46 -1.29 -4.58 18.53
C LYS A 46 -2.53 -5.48 18.61
N GLY A 47 -2.48 -6.61 17.90
CA GLY A 47 -3.54 -7.61 17.92
C GLY A 47 -4.79 -7.26 17.10
N LYS A 48 -4.81 -6.13 16.38
CA LYS A 48 -5.97 -5.70 15.59
C LYS A 48 -5.96 -6.32 14.19
N THR A 49 -7.16 -6.40 13.60
CA THR A 49 -7.34 -6.70 12.17
C THR A 49 -7.60 -5.40 11.43
N ILE A 50 -6.81 -5.11 10.39
CA ILE A 50 -6.83 -3.85 9.66
C ILE A 50 -7.26 -4.10 8.20
N VAL A 51 -7.99 -3.13 7.64
CA VAL A 51 -8.26 -3.02 6.20
C VAL A 51 -7.54 -1.78 5.69
N ASP A 52 -6.71 -1.96 4.67
CA ASP A 52 -5.96 -0.88 3.99
C ASP A 52 -6.59 -0.64 2.61
N ILE A 53 -7.16 0.55 2.39
CA ILE A 53 -7.91 0.89 1.17
C ILE A 53 -7.04 1.79 0.31
N GLY A 54 -6.79 1.38 -0.93
CA GLY A 54 -5.75 1.97 -1.78
C GLY A 54 -4.37 1.46 -1.37
N CYS A 55 -4.24 0.15 -1.15
CA CYS A 55 -3.02 -0.43 -0.59
C CYS A 55 -1.81 -0.38 -1.55
N GLY A 56 -2.02 -0.05 -2.83
CA GLY A 56 -0.97 0.05 -3.83
C GLY A 56 -0.16 -1.25 -3.94
N ALA A 57 1.16 -1.12 -3.99
CA ALA A 57 2.10 -2.22 -4.03
C ALA A 57 2.32 -2.89 -2.65
N GLY A 58 1.50 -2.58 -1.64
CA GLY A 58 1.39 -3.33 -0.39
C GLY A 58 2.37 -2.95 0.72
N GLY A 59 3.27 -1.98 0.49
CA GLY A 59 4.28 -1.58 1.49
C GLY A 59 3.66 -1.15 2.81
N ILE A 60 2.63 -0.29 2.76
CA ILE A 60 1.88 0.16 3.95
C ILE A 60 1.23 -1.02 4.66
N THR A 61 0.47 -1.86 3.94
CA THR A 61 -0.23 -3.03 4.51
C THR A 61 0.73 -3.95 5.28
N LEU A 62 1.91 -4.25 4.71
CA LEU A 62 2.93 -5.09 5.35
C LEU A 62 3.55 -4.40 6.55
N HIS A 63 3.85 -3.10 6.44
CA HIS A 63 4.43 -2.29 7.52
C HIS A 63 3.57 -2.26 8.78
N LEU A 64 2.24 -2.19 8.62
CA LEU A 64 1.29 -2.22 9.75
C LEU A 64 1.38 -3.53 10.56
N VAL A 65 1.64 -4.66 9.90
CA VAL A 65 1.83 -5.96 10.55
C VAL A 65 3.24 -6.05 11.14
N ALA A 66 4.26 -5.80 10.32
CA ALA A 66 5.65 -6.03 10.67
C ALA A 66 6.16 -5.08 11.78
N LYS A 67 5.80 -3.80 11.72
CA LYS A 67 6.31 -2.76 12.64
C LYS A 67 5.34 -2.40 13.76
N HIS A 68 4.04 -2.41 13.47
CA HIS A 68 3.01 -1.92 14.42
C HIS A 68 2.22 -3.03 15.12
N GLY A 69 2.50 -4.29 14.80
CA GLY A 69 1.97 -5.45 15.52
C GLY A 69 0.49 -5.73 15.26
N ALA A 70 -0.07 -5.23 14.14
CA ALA A 70 -1.37 -5.69 13.68
C ALA A 70 -1.37 -7.22 13.56
N ALA A 71 -2.41 -7.89 14.07
CA ALA A 71 -2.51 -9.34 13.97
C ALA A 71 -2.73 -9.78 12.52
N ARG A 72 -3.44 -8.95 11.75
CA ARG A 72 -3.75 -9.18 10.33
C ARG A 72 -3.99 -7.84 9.65
N ALA A 73 -3.53 -7.71 8.41
CA ALA A 73 -3.92 -6.64 7.51
C ALA A 73 -4.44 -7.24 6.20
N THR A 74 -5.44 -6.60 5.60
CA THR A 74 -5.96 -6.95 4.27
C THR A 74 -5.96 -5.70 3.41
N GLY A 75 -5.15 -5.70 2.35
CA GLY A 75 -5.10 -4.62 1.37
C GLY A 75 -6.18 -4.77 0.30
N PHE A 76 -6.80 -3.65 -0.08
CA PHE A 76 -7.73 -3.53 -1.19
C PHE A 76 -7.28 -2.40 -2.10
N ASP A 77 -7.21 -2.69 -3.39
CA ASP A 77 -6.94 -1.71 -4.43
C ASP A 77 -7.77 -2.05 -5.67
N VAL A 78 -8.12 -1.04 -6.44
CA VAL A 78 -8.87 -1.18 -7.69
C VAL A 78 -7.93 -1.55 -8.86
N GLU A 79 -6.65 -1.19 -8.75
CA GLU A 79 -5.67 -1.37 -9.81
C GLU A 79 -5.06 -2.77 -9.78
N LYS A 80 -5.27 -3.53 -10.86
CA LYS A 80 -4.75 -4.89 -10.96
C LYS A 80 -3.21 -4.96 -10.92
N PRO A 81 -2.44 -4.07 -11.59
CA PRO A 81 -0.99 -4.17 -11.59
C PRO A 81 -0.38 -3.97 -10.20
N VAL A 82 -0.90 -3.04 -9.39
CA VAL A 82 -0.39 -2.79 -8.04
C VAL A 82 -0.67 -3.97 -7.11
N ILE A 83 -1.83 -4.62 -7.23
CA ILE A 83 -2.15 -5.86 -6.50
C ILE A 83 -1.23 -7.00 -6.92
N GLN A 84 -0.88 -7.10 -8.21
CA GLN A 84 0.08 -8.09 -8.68
C GLN A 84 1.49 -7.81 -8.13
N ALA A 85 1.89 -6.54 -8.03
CA ALA A 85 3.14 -6.15 -7.40
C ALA A 85 3.18 -6.49 -5.91
N ALA A 86 2.13 -6.17 -5.17
CA ALA A 86 2.00 -6.47 -3.76
C ALA A 86 2.12 -7.96 -3.41
N ARG A 87 1.77 -8.86 -4.34
CA ARG A 87 1.85 -10.31 -4.16
C ARG A 87 3.24 -10.90 -4.43
N ARG A 88 4.20 -10.09 -4.90
CA ARG A 88 5.58 -10.55 -5.17
C ARG A 88 6.49 -10.47 -3.93
N GLY A 89 6.19 -9.55 -3.00
CA GLY A 89 6.83 -9.46 -1.69
C GLY A 89 6.24 -10.45 -0.70
#